data_AF-A0A3L7PEY1-F1
#
_entry.id   AF-A0A3L7PEY1-F1
#
_cell.length_a   1.000
_cell.length_b   1.000
_cell.length_c   1.000
_cell.angle_alpha   90.00
_cell.angle_beta   90.00
_cell.angle_gamma   90.00
#
_symmetry.space_group_name_H-M   'P 1'
#
loop_
_entity.id
_entity.type
_entity.pdbx_description
1 polymer ?
#
loop_
_entity_poly.entity_id
_entity_poly.type
_entity_poly.pdbx_seq_one_letter_code
_entity_poly.pdbx_strand_id
1 'polypeptide(L)' 'MTRESLLIGIGCALIGGAGLWNRDWLLAETPKGRFLVEAVGAGRARGLMSLFFLLLMGAGILLAGGWLKPIRW' A
#
# COMPACT_ATOMS: atom_id res chain seq x y z
N MET A 1 -6.86 15.57 16.08
CA MET A 1 -6.44 15.12 14.73
C MET A 1 -5.96 16.33 13.96
N THR A 2 -4.77 16.31 13.37
CA THR A 2 -4.28 17.46 12.57
C THR A 2 -4.77 17.32 11.13
N ARG A 3 -5.00 18.43 10.41
CA ARG A 3 -5.39 18.37 8.98
C ARG A 3 -4.36 17.61 8.14
N GLU A 4 -3.09 17.74 8.51
CA GLU A 4 -1.96 17.04 7.89
C GLU A 4 -2.11 15.52 8.02
N SER A 5 -2.40 15.00 9.22
CA SER A 5 -2.55 13.54 9.42
C SER A 5 -3.75 12.97 8.67
N LEU A 6 -4.83 13.74 8.55
CA LEU A 6 -6.01 13.36 7.77
C LEU A 6 -5.70 13.29 6.27
N LEU A 7 -5.05 14.31 5.71
CA LEU A 7 -4.69 14.34 4.28
C LEU A 7 -3.70 13.22 3.93
N ILE A 8 -2.68 13.03 4.76
CA ILE A 8 -1.70 11.95 4.59
C ILE A 8 -2.39 10.58 4.70
N GLY A 9 -3.23 10.39 5.71
CA GLY A 9 -3.94 9.13 5.93
C GLY A 9 -4.87 8.77 4.76
N ILE A 10 -5.67 9.74 4.29
CA ILE A 10 -6.54 9.55 3.12
C ILE A 10 -5.71 9.26 1.87
N GLY A 11 -4.63 10.00 1.65
CA GLY A 11 -3.71 9.76 0.53
C GLY A 11 -3.15 8.33 0.54
N CYS A 12 -2.64 7.88 1.68
CA CYS A 12 -2.15 6.50 1.85
C CYS A 12 -3.24 5.46 1.62
N ALA A 13 -4.47 5.70 2.11
CA ALA A 13 -5.60 4.80 1.90
C ALA A 13 -5.98 4.68 0.41
N LEU A 14 -6.03 5.80 -0.31
CA LEU A 14 -6.33 5.83 -1.74
C LEU A 14 -5.22 5.18 -2.57
N ILE A 15 -3.94 5.44 -2.26
CA ILE A 15 -2.81 4.79 -2.92
C ILE A 15 -2.82 3.28 -2.65
N GLY A 16 -3.11 2.87 -1.42
CA GLY A 16 -3.28 1.46 -1.05
C GLY A 16 -4.39 0.78 -1.85
N GLY A 17 -5.57 1.40 -1.93
CA GLY A 17 -6.69 0.88 -2.71
C GLY A 17 -6.39 0.81 -4.22
N ALA A 18 -5.83 1.87 -4.79
CA ALA A 18 -5.45 1.92 -6.20
C ALA A 18 -4.36 0.89 -6.54
N GLY A 19 -3.38 0.71 -5.66
CA GLY A 19 -2.34 -0.30 -5.80
C GLY A 19 -2.87 -1.74 -5.69
N LEU A 20 -3.86 -1.97 -4.80
CA LEU A 20 -4.53 -3.26 -4.69
C LEU A 20 -5.34 -3.61 -5.94
N TRP A 21 -6.01 -2.62 -6.53
CA TRP A 21 -6.77 -2.77 -7.78
C TRP A 21 -5.86 -3.04 -8.97
N ASN A 22 -4.74 -2.30 -9.07
CA ASN A 22 -3.80 -2.40 -10.17
C ASN A 22 -2.65 -3.38 -9.91
N ARG A 23 -2.76 -4.25 -8.88
CA ARG A 23 -1.65 -5.12 -8.45
C ARG A 23 -1.14 -6.04 -9.57
N ASP A 24 -2.04 -6.52 -10.41
CA ASP A 24 -1.71 -7.48 -11.48
C ASP A 24 -0.95 -6.79 -12.60
N TRP A 25 -1.41 -5.59 -12.95
CA TRP A 25 -0.70 -4.71 -13.88
C TRP A 25 0.68 -4.34 -13.32
N LEU A 26 0.79 -3.97 -12.04
CA LEU A 26 2.07 -3.65 -11.42
C LEU A 26 3.05 -4.83 -11.42
N LEU A 27 2.56 -6.06 -11.20
CA LEU A 27 3.38 -7.27 -11.21
C LEU A 27 3.87 -7.64 -12.61
N ALA A 28 3.09 -7.37 -13.65
CA ALA A 28 3.46 -7.68 -15.04
C ALA A 28 4.36 -6.60 -15.67
N GLU A 29 4.04 -5.33 -15.42
CA GLU A 29 4.55 -4.23 -16.24
C GLU A 29 5.72 -3.48 -15.61
N THR A 30 5.92 -3.63 -14.29
CA THR A 30 7.04 -2.99 -13.62
C THR A 30 8.25 -3.94 -13.50
N PRO A 31 9.49 -3.43 -13.67
CA PRO A 31 10.70 -4.24 -13.48
C PRO A 31 10.78 -4.88 -12.08
N LYS A 32 10.31 -4.16 -11.05
CA LYS A 32 10.26 -4.66 -9.67
C LYS A 32 9.21 -5.75 -9.48
N GLY A 33 8.06 -5.61 -10.13
CA GLY A 33 7.00 -6.61 -10.14
C GLY A 33 7.47 -7.92 -10.77
N ARG A 34 8.10 -7.83 -11.94
CA ARG A 34 8.70 -8.98 -12.62
C ARG A 34 9.78 -9.66 -11.78
N PHE A 35 10.69 -8.89 -11.20
CA PHE A 35 11.71 -9.43 -10.28
C PHE A 35 11.08 -10.15 -9.07
N LEU A 36 10.00 -9.61 -8.51
CA LEU A 36 9.29 -10.24 -7.40
C LEU A 36 8.60 -11.54 -7.82
N VAL A 37 8.01 -11.57 -9.01
CA VAL A 37 7.41 -12.78 -9.60
C VAL A 37 8.48 -13.84 -9.88
N GLU A 38 9.64 -13.46 -10.39
CA GLU A 38 10.78 -14.36 -10.64
C GLU A 38 11.38 -14.91 -9.34
N ALA A 39 11.50 -14.08 -8.31
CA ALA A 39 12.11 -14.48 -7.03
C ALA A 39 11.23 -15.41 -6.18
N VAL A 40 9.90 -15.18 -6.15
CA VAL A 40 9.00 -15.84 -5.19
C VAL A 40 7.89 -16.66 -5.87
N GLY A 41 7.72 -16.51 -7.18
CA GLY A 41 6.64 -17.12 -7.97
C GLY A 41 5.38 -16.24 -8.03
N ALA A 42 4.67 -16.28 -9.16
CA ALA A 42 3.53 -15.40 -9.46
C ALA A 42 2.42 -15.43 -8.40
N GLY A 43 2.07 -16.62 -7.89
CA GLY A 43 1.02 -16.76 -6.87
C GLY A 43 1.40 -16.10 -5.53
N ARG A 44 2.63 -16.30 -5.08
CA ARG A 44 3.14 -15.69 -3.83
C ARG A 44 3.37 -14.20 -3.99
N ALA A 45 3.90 -13.75 -5.13
CA ALA A 45 4.09 -12.34 -5.43
C ALA A 45 2.77 -11.57 -5.39
N ARG A 46 1.68 -12.15 -5.94
CA ARG A 46 0.32 -11.58 -5.87
C ARG A 46 -0.17 -11.43 -4.44
N GLY A 47 0.05 -12.44 -3.60
CA GLY A 47 -0.29 -12.42 -2.18
C GLY A 47 0.51 -11.37 -1.40
N LEU A 48 1.83 -11.33 -1.58
CA LEU A 48 2.74 -10.34 -0.96
C LEU A 48 2.37 -8.91 -1.33
N MET A 49 2.14 -8.65 -2.62
CA MET A 49 1.75 -7.33 -3.12
C MET A 49 0.39 -6.91 -2.56
N SER A 50 -0.58 -7.84 -2.51
CA SER A 50 -1.90 -7.59 -1.94
C SER A 50 -1.81 -7.27 -0.44
N LEU A 51 -1.02 -8.05 0.30
CA LEU A 51 -0.80 -7.82 1.73
C LEU A 51 -0.15 -6.46 1.98
N PHE A 52 0.86 -6.09 1.18
CA PHE A 52 1.53 -4.80 1.27
C PHE A 52 0.54 -3.64 1.07
N PHE A 53 -0.27 -3.68 0.01
CA PHE A 53 -1.25 -2.62 -0.25
C PHE A 53 -2.39 -2.59 0.77
N LEU A 54 -2.83 -3.74 1.29
CA LEU A 54 -3.80 -3.80 2.39
C LEU A 54 -3.25 -3.18 3.67
N LEU A 55 -1.99 -3.47 4.02
CA LEU A 55 -1.33 -2.85 5.17
C LEU A 55 -1.16 -1.34 4.97
N LEU A 56 -0.78 -0.90 3.77
CA LEU A 56 -0.68 0.53 3.44
C LEU A 56 -2.04 1.22 3.57
N MET A 57 -3.10 0.59 3.06
CA MET A 57 -4.47 1.09 3.17
C MET A 57 -4.94 1.16 4.63
N GLY A 58 -4.72 0.10 5.40
CA GLY A 58 -5.04 0.05 6.82
C GLY A 58 -4.28 1.10 7.64
N ALA A 59 -2.98 1.27 7.38
CA ALA A 59 -2.17 2.31 8.01
C ALA A 59 -2.68 3.72 7.67
N GLY A 60 -3.09 3.94 6.41
CA GLY A 60 -3.73 5.19 5.98
C GLY A 60 -5.04 5.47 6.73
N ILE A 61 -5.90 4.45 6.88
CA ILE A 61 -7.15 4.56 7.66
C ILE A 61 -6.86 4.86 9.13
N LEU A 62 -5.88 4.18 9.74
CA LEU A 62 -5.48 4.39 11.14
C LEU A 62 -4.90 5.80 11.36
N LEU A 63 -4.12 6.31 10.41
CA LEU A 63 -3.63 7.71 10.41
C LEU A 63 -4.78 8.70 10.25
N ALA A 64 -5.70 8.44 9.32
CA ALA A 64 -6.86 9.28 9.08
C ALA A 64 -7.86 9.24 10.24
N GLY A 65 -7.94 8.14 11.00
CA GLY A 65 -8.75 8.02 12.21
C GLY A 65 -8.09 8.64 13.45
N GLY A 66 -6.83 9.06 13.37
CA GLY A 66 -6.07 9.61 14.49
C GLY A 66 -5.58 8.57 15.50
N TRP A 67 -5.62 7.28 15.15
CA TRP A 67 -5.11 6.17 15.98
C TRP A 67 -3.58 6.06 15.85
N LEU A 68 -3.02 6.48 14.71
CA LEU A 68 -1.59 6.66 14.49
C LEU A 68 -1.23 8.14 14.51
N LYS A 69 -0.19 8.49 15.27
CA LYS A 69 0.39 9.85 15.27
C LYS A 69 1.65 9.86 14.40
N PRO A 70 1.79 10.81 13.45
CA PRO A 70 3.03 10.95 12.73
C PRO A 70 4.15 11.29 13.71
N ILE A 71 5.26 10.54 13.64
CA ILE A 71 6.46 10.82 14.44
C ILE A 71 7.01 12.16 13.93
N ARG A 72 6.93 13.21 14.76
CA ARG A 72 7.58 14.49 14.50
C ARG A 72 9.01 14.37 15.03
N TRP A 73 9.98 14.32 14.11
CA TRP A 73 11.41 14.48 14.41
C TRP A 73 11.74 15.97 14.49
#